data_AF-A0A0E9WZE6-F1
#
_entry.id   AF-A0A0E9WZE6-F1
#
_cell.length_a   1.000
_cell.length_b   1.000
_cell.length_c   1.000
_cell.angle_alpha   90.00
_cell.angle_beta   90.00
_cell.angle_gamma   90.00
#
_symmetry.space_group_name_H-M   'P 1'
#
loop_
_entity.id
_entity.type
_entity.pdbx_description
1 polymer ?
#
loop_
_entity_poly.entity_id
_entity_poly.type
_entity_poly.pdbx_seq_one_letter_code
_entity_poly.pdbx_strand_id
1 'polypeptide(L)'
;MTDGGVDFALECVGNVDVMRSALESCVKGWGVSVLTGYNDSQDVSTRCVQFLAGRTLKGSLFGGYKSVDSVPKLVSDVMSREAATG
;
A
#
# COMPACT_ATOMS: atom_id res chain seq x y z
N MET A 1 -3.41 -6.89 -19.92
CA MET A 1 -2.53 -5.91 -19.23
C MET A 1 -1.80 -6.56 -18.06
N THR A 2 -2.45 -7.33 -17.18
CA THR A 2 -1.79 -7.95 -15.99
C THR A 2 -1.97 -9.47 -15.87
N ASP A 3 -2.71 -10.11 -16.78
CA ASP A 3 -2.90 -11.57 -16.87
C ASP A 3 -3.15 -12.30 -15.52
N GLY A 4 -3.97 -11.71 -14.64
CA GLY A 4 -4.34 -12.33 -13.36
C GLY A 4 -4.28 -11.41 -12.14
N GLY A 5 -3.66 -10.23 -12.28
CA GLY A 5 -3.64 -9.19 -11.24
C GLY A 5 -2.26 -8.58 -11.07
N VAL A 6 -2.15 -7.57 -10.21
CA VAL A 6 -0.86 -6.93 -9.88
C VAL A 6 -0.19 -7.61 -8.70
N ASP A 7 1.14 -7.59 -8.65
CA ASP A 7 1.88 -8.07 -7.49
C ASP A 7 1.62 -7.21 -6.25
N PHE A 8 1.54 -5.89 -6.43
CA PHE A 8 1.29 -4.92 -5.39
C PHE A 8 0.22 -3.92 -5.80
N ALA A 9 -0.76 -3.70 -4.92
CA ALA A 9 -1.74 -2.62 -5.04
C ALA A 9 -1.61 -1.67 -3.85
N LEU A 10 -1.74 -0.38 -4.12
CA LEU A 10 -1.75 0.69 -3.12
C LEU A 10 -3.09 1.38 -3.17
N GLU A 11 -3.81 1.39 -2.05
CA GLU A 11 -5.00 2.22 -1.89
C GLU A 11 -4.60 3.51 -1.17
N CYS A 12 -4.88 4.65 -1.80
CA CYS A 12 -4.42 5.97 -1.37
C CYS A 12 -5.56 7.01 -1.33
N VAL A 13 -6.82 6.59 -1.34
CA VAL A 13 -8.01 7.46 -1.42
C VAL A 13 -8.72 7.56 -0.06
N GLY A 14 -8.83 6.45 0.68
CA GLY A 14 -9.62 6.37 1.91
C GLY A 14 -11.06 5.89 1.68
N ASN A 15 -11.37 5.29 0.52
CA ASN A 15 -12.70 4.76 0.23
C ASN A 15 -12.73 3.23 0.36
N VAL A 16 -13.62 2.68 1.21
CA VAL A 16 -13.66 1.24 1.52
C VAL A 16 -13.95 0.34 0.31
N ASP A 17 -14.72 0.81 -0.68
CA ASP A 17 -14.98 0.06 -1.91
C ASP A 17 -13.72 -0.02 -2.78
N VAL A 18 -12.92 1.06 -2.78
CA VAL A 18 -11.61 1.08 -3.45
C VAL A 18 -10.60 0.21 -2.70
N MET A 19 -10.62 0.20 -1.35
CA MET A 19 -9.77 -0.69 -0.54
C MET A 19 -10.02 -2.17 -0.84
N ARG A 20 -11.30 -2.56 -0.97
CA ARG A 20 -11.67 -3.90 -1.41
C ARG A 20 -11.18 -4.17 -2.84
N SER A 21 -11.42 -3.23 -3.74
CA SER A 21 -11.02 -3.36 -5.15
C SER A 21 -9.50 -3.52 -5.31
N ALA A 22 -8.71 -2.78 -4.52
CA ALA A 22 -7.26 -2.89 -4.49
C ALA A 22 -6.81 -4.32 -4.13
N LEU A 23 -7.38 -4.91 -3.06
CA LEU A 23 -7.10 -6.30 -2.69
C LEU A 23 -7.52 -7.30 -3.77
N GLU A 24 -8.72 -7.16 -4.32
CA GLU A 24 -9.22 -8.10 -5.32
C GLU A 24 -8.49 -7.99 -6.67
N SER A 25 -7.86 -6.84 -6.95
CA SER A 25 -7.01 -6.60 -8.13
C SER A 25 -5.62 -7.27 -8.05
N CYS A 26 -5.17 -7.63 -6.85
CA CYS A 26 -3.91 -8.32 -6.67
C CYS A 26 -3.95 -9.74 -7.28
N VAL A 27 -2.80 -10.22 -7.73
CA VAL A 27 -2.65 -11.58 -8.23
C VAL A 27 -2.93 -12.61 -7.13
N LYS A 28 -3.61 -13.70 -7.48
CA LYS A 28 -3.80 -14.85 -6.57
C LYS A 28 -2.45 -15.51 -6.29
N GLY A 29 -2.25 -15.99 -5.08
CA GLY A 29 -1.06 -16.74 -4.65
C GLY A 29 -0.11 -15.90 -3.81
N TRP A 30 0.28 -14.71 -4.28
CA TRP A 30 1.28 -13.87 -3.60
C TRP A 30 0.97 -12.37 -3.55
N GLY A 31 -0.10 -11.91 -4.20
CA GLY A 31 -0.36 -10.48 -4.34
C GLY A 31 -0.62 -9.78 -3.01
N VAL A 32 -0.09 -8.55 -2.87
CA VAL A 32 -0.16 -7.75 -1.64
C VAL A 32 -0.86 -6.43 -1.90
N SER A 33 -1.92 -6.16 -1.14
CA SER A 33 -2.57 -4.84 -1.12
C SER A 33 -2.19 -4.09 0.14
N VAL A 34 -1.78 -2.83 0.00
CA VAL A 34 -1.41 -1.96 1.11
C VAL A 34 -2.39 -0.77 1.17
N LEU A 35 -3.11 -0.67 2.26
CA LEU A 35 -4.01 0.46 2.55
C LEU A 35 -3.20 1.59 3.16
N THR A 36 -3.22 2.75 2.52
CA THR A 36 -2.59 3.99 2.98
C THR A 36 -3.59 5.13 3.11
N GLY A 37 -4.72 5.06 2.38
CA GLY A 37 -5.87 5.93 2.60
C GLY A 37 -6.48 5.70 3.98
N TYR A 38 -6.94 6.78 4.60
CA TYR A 38 -7.54 6.76 5.93
C TYR A 38 -9.07 6.75 5.85
N ASN A 39 -9.72 5.92 6.67
CA ASN A 39 -11.17 5.90 6.88
C ASN A 39 -11.46 5.42 8.30
N ASP A 40 -12.34 6.12 9.02
CA ASP A 40 -12.75 5.81 10.40
C ASP A 40 -14.24 5.52 10.54
N SER A 41 -14.99 5.64 9.43
CA SER A 41 -16.45 5.66 9.42
C SER A 41 -17.06 4.37 8.87
N GLN A 42 -16.27 3.55 8.16
CA GLN A 42 -16.74 2.34 7.49
C GLN A 42 -15.71 1.21 7.60
N ASP A 43 -16.21 -0.03 7.67
CA ASP A 43 -15.37 -1.22 7.71
C ASP A 43 -14.90 -1.64 6.32
N VAL A 44 -13.64 -2.06 6.23
CA VAL A 44 -13.11 -2.74 5.03
C VAL A 44 -13.61 -4.18 5.02
N SER A 45 -14.32 -4.58 3.96
CA SER A 45 -14.87 -5.92 3.83
C SER A 45 -14.44 -6.61 2.53
N THR A 46 -14.19 -7.92 2.61
CA THR A 46 -13.89 -8.76 1.44
C THR A 46 -14.23 -10.22 1.74
N ARG A 47 -14.25 -11.07 0.71
CA ARG A 47 -14.52 -12.51 0.88
C ARG A 47 -13.27 -13.22 1.39
N CYS A 48 -13.43 -14.12 2.38
CA CYS A 48 -12.33 -14.91 2.95
C CYS A 48 -11.49 -15.66 1.90
N VAL A 49 -12.13 -16.10 0.80
CA VAL A 49 -11.44 -16.76 -0.32
C VAL A 49 -10.31 -15.91 -0.91
N GLN A 50 -10.37 -14.58 -0.81
CA GLN A 50 -9.29 -13.72 -1.32
C GLN A 50 -7.97 -13.98 -0.56
N PHE A 51 -8.04 -14.21 0.76
CA PHE A 51 -6.90 -14.54 1.60
C PHE A 51 -6.49 -16.00 1.48
N LEU A 52 -7.47 -16.93 1.47
CA LEU A 52 -7.19 -18.35 1.25
C LEU A 52 -6.53 -18.62 -0.10
N ALA A 53 -6.84 -17.80 -1.11
CA ALA A 53 -6.19 -17.83 -2.42
C ALA A 53 -4.81 -17.15 -2.42
N GLY A 54 -4.22 -16.82 -1.26
CA GLY A 54 -2.83 -16.37 -1.12
C GLY A 54 -2.61 -14.86 -1.17
N ARG A 55 -3.65 -14.02 -1.19
CA ARG A 55 -3.46 -12.57 -1.12
C ARG A 55 -3.20 -12.10 0.30
N THR A 56 -2.47 -11.02 0.43
CA THR A 56 -2.19 -10.36 1.71
C THR A 56 -2.75 -8.95 1.72
N LEU A 57 -3.48 -8.58 2.77
CA LEU A 57 -3.87 -7.20 3.05
C LEU A 57 -2.98 -6.64 4.17
N LYS A 58 -2.40 -5.47 3.96
CA LYS A 58 -1.61 -4.73 4.95
C LYS A 58 -2.13 -3.30 5.05
N GLY A 59 -1.87 -2.66 6.19
CA GLY A 59 -2.03 -1.22 6.36
C GLY A 59 -0.66 -0.56 6.54
N SER A 60 -0.58 0.73 6.19
CA SER A 60 0.59 1.55 6.47
C SER A 60 0.18 2.93 6.95
N LEU A 61 0.64 3.30 8.14
CA LEU A 61 0.58 4.66 8.64
C LEU A 61 1.96 5.27 8.52
N PHE A 62 2.04 6.50 8.00
CA PHE A 62 3.30 7.22 7.82
C PHE A 62 4.35 6.43 7.01
N GLY A 63 3.90 5.62 6.03
CA GLY A 63 4.77 4.80 5.19
C GLY A 63 5.54 3.68 5.93
N GLY A 64 5.23 3.43 7.21
CA GLY A 64 6.01 2.52 8.06
C GLY A 64 7.32 3.12 8.58
N TYR A 65 7.53 4.43 8.43
CA TYR A 65 8.73 5.09 8.91
C TYR A 65 8.76 5.22 10.43
N LYS A 66 9.93 4.96 11.03
CA LYS A 66 10.23 5.35 12.40
C LYS A 66 10.66 6.81 12.38
N SER A 67 9.77 7.73 12.76
CA SER A 67 9.89 9.17 12.51
C SER A 67 11.26 9.75 12.86
N VAL A 68 11.68 9.62 14.12
CA VAL A 68 12.94 10.19 14.65
C VAL A 68 14.16 9.72 13.87
N ASP A 69 14.20 8.43 13.54
CA ASP A 69 15.37 7.82 12.88
C ASP A 69 15.36 7.95 11.35
N SER A 70 14.17 8.07 10.75
CA SER A 70 14.00 7.91 9.30
C SER A 70 13.81 9.24 8.58
N VAL A 71 13.13 10.20 9.20
CA VAL A 71 12.86 11.51 8.57
C VAL A 71 14.15 12.28 8.28
N PRO A 72 15.14 12.37 9.22
CA PRO A 72 16.39 13.06 8.92
C PRO A 72 17.17 12.42 7.76
N LYS A 73 17.11 11.09 7.63
CA LYS A 73 17.74 10.36 6.53
C LYS A 73 17.06 10.68 5.20
N LEU A 74 15.73 10.70 5.16
CA LEU A 74 14.98 11.08 3.97
C LEU A 74 15.33 12.49 3.49
N VAL A 75 15.47 13.45 4.41
CA VAL A 75 15.90 14.82 4.07
C VAL A 75 17.32 14.82 3.49
N SER A 76 18.26 14.11 4.13
CA SER A 76 19.63 13.97 3.64
C SER A 76 19.69 13.40 2.22
N ASP A 77 18.88 12.37 1.94
CA ASP A 77 18.82 11.74 0.62
C ASP A 77 18.33 12.72 -0.45
N VAL A 78 17.29 13.51 -0.15
CA VAL A 78 16.77 14.53 -1.08
C VAL A 78 17.82 15.61 -1.36
N MET A 79 18.44 16.17 -0.32
CA MET A 79 19.47 17.20 -0.45
C MET A 79 20.69 16.72 -1.25
N SER A 80 21.10 15.46 -1.06
CA SER A 80 22.21 14.88 -1.82
C SER A 80 21.90 14.71 -3.32
N ARG A 81 20.63 14.46 -3.67
CA ARG A 81 20.19 14.30 -5.06
C ARG A 81 20.07 15.64 -5.78
N GLU A 82 19.57 16.67 -5.10
CA GLU A 82 19.50 18.03 -5.65
C GLU A 82 20.90 18.57 -5.96
N ALA A 83 21.87 18.35 -5.07
CA ALA A 83 23.27 18.73 -5.30
C ALA A 83 23.95 17.96 -6.45
N ALA A 84 23.44 16.78 -6.81
CA ALA A 84 23.98 15.94 -7.90
C ALA A 84 23.31 16.21 -9.26
N THR A 85 22.25 17.01 -9.30
CA THR A 85 21.48 17.32 -10.53
C THR A 85 21.58 18.78 -10.98
N GLY A 86 22.29 19.62 -10.22
CA GLY A 86 22.69 20.98 -10.61
C GLY A 86 24.14 21.06 -11.07
#